data_AF-A0A6N9P2B9-F1
#
_entry.id   AF-A0A6N9P2B9-F1
#
_cell.length_a   1.000
_cell.length_b   1.000
_cell.length_c   1.000
_cell.angle_alpha   90.00
_cell.angle_beta   90.00
_cell.angle_gamma   90.00
#
_symmetry.space_group_name_H-M   'P 1'
#
loop_
_entity.id
_entity.type
_entity.pdbx_description
1 polymer ?
#
loop_
_entity_poly.entity_id
_entity_poly.type
_entity_poly.pdbx_seq_one_letter_code
_entity_poly.pdbx_strand_id
1 'polypeptide(L)'
;MKKQDKRHKAPAEPPSEGMSIDAILAQLASMKDNAKASIGDVDPEGDEIWRQDIAACEAATAILSALQDEGIKDPEQVRDLIHDYNALAAQYQNLHQKYEVEEKPVRLGNTFICPACNRQIRQLYAAHCWSCGKRLGWGR
;
A
#
# COMPACT_ATOMS: atom_id res chain seq x y z
N MET A 1 -26.65 2.12 28.31
CA MET A 1 -26.69 2.21 26.82
C MET A 1 -25.88 3.40 26.36
N LYS A 2 -24.79 3.21 25.61
CA LYS A 2 -24.06 4.29 24.92
C LYS A 2 -24.45 4.26 23.44
N LYS A 3 -24.92 5.42 22.95
CA LYS A 3 -25.40 5.63 21.58
C LYS A 3 -24.25 5.37 20.60
N GLN A 4 -24.49 4.53 19.60
CA GLN A 4 -23.58 4.34 18.48
C GLN A 4 -23.62 5.58 17.59
N ASP A 5 -22.49 6.26 17.48
CA ASP A 5 -22.25 7.27 16.45
C ASP A 5 -22.31 6.59 15.09
N LYS A 6 -23.39 6.87 14.35
CA LYS A 6 -23.52 6.52 12.94
C LYS A 6 -22.44 7.31 12.20
N ARG A 7 -21.33 6.63 11.86
CA ARG A 7 -20.39 7.11 10.85
C ARG A 7 -21.19 7.38 9.58
N HIS A 8 -21.42 8.65 9.28
CA HIS A 8 -21.89 9.07 7.99
C HIS A 8 -20.83 8.65 6.97
N LYS A 9 -21.09 7.53 6.27
CA LYS A 9 -20.39 7.19 5.04
C LYS A 9 -20.69 8.33 4.08
N ALA A 10 -19.68 9.14 3.77
CA ALA A 10 -19.81 10.15 2.72
C ALA A 10 -20.37 9.46 1.46
N PRO A 11 -21.29 10.10 0.73
CA PRO A 11 -21.72 9.57 -0.56
C PRO A 11 -20.46 9.36 -1.39
N ALA A 12 -20.28 8.16 -1.94
CA ALA A 12 -19.28 7.94 -2.98
C ALA A 12 -19.54 9.01 -4.06
N GLU A 13 -18.52 9.82 -4.35
CA GLU A 13 -18.60 10.75 -5.47
C GLU A 13 -19.00 9.95 -6.72
N PRO A 14 -19.90 10.46 -7.57
CA PRO A 14 -20.21 9.79 -8.81
C PRO A 14 -18.89 9.52 -9.54
N PRO A 15 -18.66 8.31 -10.09
CA PRO A 15 -17.43 8.02 -10.80
C PRO A 15 -17.26 9.09 -11.86
N SER A 16 -16.20 9.89 -11.74
CA SER A 16 -15.87 10.91 -12.74
C SER A 16 -15.95 10.22 -14.10
N GLU A 17 -16.62 10.81 -15.08
CA GLU A 17 -16.62 10.36 -16.48
C GLU A 17 -15.20 10.50 -17.07
N GLY A 18 -14.25 9.74 -16.52
CA GLY A 18 -12.89 9.61 -16.99
C GLY A 18 -12.86 8.56 -18.10
N MET A 19 -11.96 8.77 -19.06
CA MET A 19 -11.66 7.76 -20.08
C MET A 19 -11.31 6.43 -19.43
N SER A 20 -11.81 5.32 -19.97
CA SER A 20 -11.37 3.98 -19.57
C SER A 20 -9.87 3.83 -19.84
N ILE A 21 -9.19 2.93 -19.11
CA ILE A 21 -7.77 2.63 -19.36
C ILE A 21 -7.54 2.27 -20.83
N ASP A 22 -8.43 1.49 -21.44
CA ASP A 22 -8.35 1.17 -22.87
C ASP A 22 -8.40 2.41 -23.78
N ALA A 23 -9.27 3.37 -23.46
CA ALA A 23 -9.37 4.62 -24.20
C ALA A 23 -8.13 5.50 -24.01
N ILE A 24 -7.55 5.51 -22.79
CA ILE A 24 -6.29 6.22 -22.51
C ILE A 24 -5.13 5.58 -23.30
N LEU A 25 -5.02 4.25 -23.31
CA LEU A 25 -4.00 3.53 -24.06
C LEU A 25 -4.12 3.80 -25.57
N ALA A 26 -5.34 3.80 -26.11
CA ALA A 26 -5.59 4.15 -27.51
C ALA A 26 -5.18 5.59 -27.83
N GLN A 27 -5.47 6.54 -26.94
CA GLN A 27 -5.09 7.94 -27.11
C GLN A 27 -3.58 8.15 -27.03
N LEU A 28 -2.88 7.48 -26.10
CA LEU A 28 -1.43 7.51 -25.98
C LEU A 28 -0.75 6.92 -27.22
N ALA A 29 -1.29 5.85 -27.78
CA ALA A 29 -0.81 5.28 -29.04
C ALA A 29 -0.95 6.28 -30.19
N SER A 30 -2.11 6.95 -30.32
CA SER A 30 -2.33 7.98 -31.32
C SER A 30 -1.37 9.18 -31.16
N MET A 31 -1.16 9.65 -29.93
CA MET A 31 -0.22 10.75 -29.64
C MET A 31 1.21 10.39 -30.03
N LYS A 32 1.64 9.16 -29.72
CA LYS A 32 2.95 8.64 -30.12
C LYS A 32 3.12 8.63 -31.64
N ASP A 33 2.11 8.16 -32.38
CA ASP A 33 2.20 8.09 -33.84
C ASP A 33 2.20 9.49 -34.48
N ASN A 34 1.48 10.45 -33.90
CA ASN A 34 1.51 11.85 -34.32
C ASN A 34 2.88 12.51 -34.06
N ALA A 35 3.47 12.25 -32.89
CA ALA A 35 4.82 12.74 -32.56
C ALA A 35 5.87 12.15 -33.53
N LYS A 36 5.79 10.85 -33.83
CA LYS A 36 6.66 10.20 -34.83
C LYS A 36 6.53 10.82 -36.22
N ALA A 37 5.30 11.13 -36.64
CA ALA A 37 5.05 11.76 -37.94
C ALA A 37 5.57 13.21 -38.02
N SER A 38 5.80 13.86 -36.88
CA SER A 38 6.26 15.24 -36.78
C SER A 38 7.79 15.38 -36.75
N ILE A 39 8.51 14.26 -36.58
CA ILE A 39 9.98 14.23 -36.63
C ILE A 39 10.45 14.37 -38.08
N GLY A 40 11.38 15.29 -38.32
CA GLY A 40 12.06 15.46 -39.59
C GLY A 40 13.27 16.37 -39.45
N ASP A 41 14.34 16.05 -40.19
CA ASP A 41 15.70 16.66 -40.11
C ASP A 41 15.78 18.19 -40.37
N VAL A 42 14.65 18.90 -40.33
CA VAL A 42 14.48 20.34 -40.54
C VAL A 42 14.62 21.11 -39.23
N ASP A 43 14.19 20.55 -38.09
CA ASP A 43 14.25 21.20 -36.77
C ASP A 43 14.77 20.24 -35.69
N PRO A 44 16.11 20.23 -35.44
CA PRO A 44 16.73 19.32 -34.48
C PRO A 44 16.25 19.48 -33.03
N GLU A 45 15.82 20.70 -32.65
CA GLU A 45 15.34 21.00 -31.29
C GLU A 45 13.89 20.51 -31.14
N GLY A 46 13.04 20.76 -32.14
CA GLY A 46 11.68 20.23 -32.21
C GLY A 46 11.64 18.70 -32.26
N ASP A 47 12.56 18.09 -33.01
CA ASP A 47 12.71 16.63 -33.09
C ASP A 47 13.02 16.00 -31.73
N GLU A 48 13.83 16.66 -30.90
CA GLU A 48 14.15 16.16 -29.56
C GLU A 48 12.94 16.23 -28.62
N ILE A 49 12.12 17.27 -28.73
CA ILE A 49 10.84 17.37 -27.98
C ILE A 49 9.90 16.23 -28.37
N TRP A 50 9.73 15.97 -29.67
CA TRP A 50 8.88 14.86 -30.13
C TRP A 50 9.38 13.48 -29.69
N ARG A 51 10.71 13.28 -29.64
CA ARG A 51 11.29 12.05 -29.08
C ARG A 51 11.00 11.89 -27.59
N GLN A 52 11.07 12.98 -26.82
CA GLN A 52 10.71 12.96 -25.41
C GLN A 52 9.22 12.64 -25.21
N ASP A 53 8.35 13.19 -26.03
CA ASP A 53 6.91 12.89 -26.01
C ASP A 53 6.62 11.41 -26.33
N ILE A 54 7.32 10.83 -27.31
CA ILE A 54 7.23 9.39 -27.63
C ILE A 54 7.65 8.56 -26.40
N ALA A 55 8.79 8.89 -25.79
CA ALA A 55 9.30 8.17 -24.63
C ALA A 55 8.33 8.27 -23.43
N ALA A 56 7.74 9.45 -23.20
CA ALA A 56 6.73 9.64 -22.17
C ALA A 56 5.46 8.81 -22.42
N CYS A 57 4.98 8.77 -23.66
CA CYS A 57 3.81 7.96 -24.05
C CYS A 57 4.07 6.46 -23.88
N GLU A 58 5.26 5.98 -24.27
CA GLU A 58 5.65 4.57 -24.10
C GLU A 58 5.78 4.19 -22.62
N ALA A 59 6.40 5.05 -21.80
CA ALA A 59 6.49 4.85 -20.36
C ALA A 59 5.10 4.81 -19.69
N ALA A 60 4.20 5.74 -20.04
CA ALA A 60 2.84 5.76 -19.53
C ALA A 60 2.06 4.51 -19.94
N THR A 61 2.20 4.06 -21.19
CA THR A 61 1.57 2.84 -21.70
C THR A 61 2.05 1.62 -20.89
N ALA A 62 3.36 1.49 -20.66
CA ALA A 62 3.91 0.37 -19.90
C ALA A 62 3.37 0.28 -18.47
N ILE A 63 3.24 1.43 -17.78
CA ILE A 63 2.67 1.48 -16.43
C ILE A 63 1.20 1.08 -16.45
N LEU A 64 0.40 1.65 -17.37
CA LEU A 64 -1.03 1.38 -17.45
C LEU A 64 -1.34 -0.07 -17.85
N SER A 65 -0.57 -0.65 -18.76
CA SER A 65 -0.69 -2.07 -19.13
C SER A 65 -0.36 -2.98 -17.94
N ALA A 66 0.69 -2.69 -17.17
CA ALA A 66 1.01 -3.46 -15.97
C ALA A 66 -0.13 -3.39 -14.91
N LEU A 67 -0.76 -2.22 -14.74
CA LEU A 67 -1.92 -2.09 -13.85
C LEU A 67 -3.14 -2.87 -14.37
N GLN A 68 -3.34 -2.88 -15.69
CA GLN A 68 -4.43 -3.63 -16.33
C GLN A 68 -4.24 -5.15 -16.23
N ASP A 69 -3.00 -5.64 -16.35
CA ASP A 69 -2.66 -7.06 -16.18
C ASP A 69 -2.99 -7.55 -14.76
N GLU A 70 -2.82 -6.69 -13.75
CA GLU A 70 -3.24 -6.94 -12.36
C GLU A 70 -4.76 -6.73 -12.14
N GLY A 71 -5.52 -6.43 -13.20
CA GLY A 71 -6.97 -6.30 -13.18
C GLY A 71 -7.48 -4.95 -12.68
N ILE A 72 -6.60 -3.94 -12.53
CA ILE A 72 -6.95 -2.61 -12.02
C ILE A 72 -7.50 -1.77 -13.17
N LYS A 73 -8.68 -1.18 -12.97
CA LYS A 73 -9.46 -0.50 -14.02
C LYS A 73 -9.59 1.00 -13.83
N ASP A 74 -9.37 1.48 -12.62
CA ASP A 74 -9.58 2.87 -12.26
C ASP A 74 -8.54 3.35 -11.23
N PRO A 75 -8.27 4.67 -11.17
CA PRO A 75 -7.29 5.21 -10.25
C PRO A 75 -7.70 5.07 -8.77
N GLU A 76 -8.98 4.90 -8.47
CA GLU A 76 -9.44 4.65 -7.10
C GLU A 76 -9.02 3.24 -6.66
N GLN A 77 -9.17 2.22 -7.51
CA GLN A 77 -8.69 0.87 -7.27
C GLN A 77 -7.18 0.82 -7.05
N VAL A 78 -6.39 1.66 -7.75
CA VAL A 78 -4.95 1.78 -7.47
C VAL A 78 -4.71 2.30 -6.05
N ARG A 79 -5.45 3.35 -5.64
CA ARG A 79 -5.32 3.94 -4.30
C ARG A 79 -5.78 2.97 -3.21
N ASP A 80 -6.88 2.27 -3.45
CA ASP A 80 -7.43 1.27 -2.54
C ASP A 80 -6.46 0.09 -2.38
N LEU A 81 -5.87 -0.40 -3.48
CA LEU A 81 -4.86 -1.45 -3.44
C LEU A 81 -3.66 -1.06 -2.56
N ILE A 82 -3.13 0.15 -2.76
CA ILE A 82 -2.00 0.66 -1.96
C ILE A 82 -2.41 0.78 -0.48
N HIS A 83 -3.61 1.29 -0.22
CA HIS A 83 -4.13 1.44 1.14
C HIS A 83 -4.27 0.07 1.83
N ASP A 84 -4.86 -0.91 1.15
CA ASP A 84 -5.06 -2.26 1.66
C ASP A 84 -3.73 -2.99 1.89
N TYR A 85 -2.77 -2.84 0.99
CA TYR A 85 -1.43 -3.39 1.17
C TYR A 85 -0.73 -2.79 2.39
N ASN A 86 -0.81 -1.47 2.58
CA ASN A 86 -0.27 -0.81 3.77
C ASN A 86 -0.96 -1.27 5.06
N ALA A 87 -2.28 -1.44 5.04
CA ALA A 87 -3.04 -1.96 6.16
C ALA A 87 -2.63 -3.40 6.50
N LEU A 88 -2.44 -4.25 5.49
CA LEU A 88 -1.95 -5.62 5.65
C LEU A 88 -0.53 -5.64 6.22
N ALA A 89 0.39 -4.83 5.67
CA ALA A 89 1.74 -4.71 6.18
C ALA A 89 1.75 -4.29 7.67
N ALA A 90 0.92 -3.33 8.07
CA ALA A 90 0.78 -2.92 9.46
C ALA A 90 0.24 -4.05 10.35
N GLN A 91 -0.73 -4.84 9.87
CA GLN A 91 -1.22 -6.01 10.61
C GLN A 91 -0.12 -7.06 10.79
N TYR A 92 0.63 -7.37 9.73
CA TYR A 92 1.76 -8.32 9.80
C TYR A 92 2.85 -7.83 10.75
N GLN A 93 3.20 -6.55 10.71
CA GLN A 93 4.16 -5.97 11.66
C GLN A 93 3.67 -6.10 13.11
N ASN A 94 2.39 -5.85 13.37
CA ASN A 94 1.81 -6.02 14.71
C ASN A 94 1.86 -7.49 15.18
N LEU A 95 1.57 -8.44 14.29
CA LEU A 95 1.68 -9.87 14.59
C LEU A 95 3.13 -10.27 14.86
N HIS A 96 4.07 -9.84 14.02
CA HIS A 96 5.49 -10.09 14.20
C HIS A 96 6.01 -9.50 15.52
N GLN A 97 5.68 -8.25 15.82
CA GLN A 97 6.03 -7.61 17.09
C GLN A 97 5.43 -8.34 18.30
N LYS A 98 4.22 -8.87 18.17
CA LYS A 98 3.55 -9.57 19.27
C LYS A 98 4.09 -10.98 19.48
N TYR A 99 4.27 -11.76 18.42
CA TYR A 99 4.52 -13.19 18.55
C TYR A 99 5.97 -13.59 18.31
N GLU A 100 6.76 -12.77 17.62
CA GLU A 100 8.12 -13.13 17.24
C GLU A 100 9.19 -12.25 17.91
N VAL A 101 8.88 -10.97 18.14
CA VAL A 101 9.81 -10.04 18.81
C VAL A 101 9.73 -10.21 20.33
N GLU A 102 10.88 -10.57 20.90
CA GLU A 102 11.06 -10.75 22.33
C GLU A 102 11.02 -9.41 23.07
N GLU A 103 10.24 -9.36 24.16
CA GLU A 103 10.19 -8.20 25.04
C GLU A 103 10.41 -8.62 26.50
N LYS A 104 11.19 -7.83 27.23
CA LYS A 104 11.55 -8.16 28.61
C LYS A 104 10.34 -8.03 29.55
N PRO A 105 10.02 -9.06 30.35
CA PRO A 105 9.01 -8.95 31.41
C PRO A 105 9.30 -7.80 32.37
N VAL A 106 8.26 -7.08 32.79
CA VAL A 106 8.38 -6.00 33.78
C VAL A 106 8.26 -6.60 35.18
N ARG A 107 9.15 -6.21 36.08
CA ARG A 107 9.12 -6.64 37.48
C ARG A 107 8.29 -5.66 38.31
N LEU A 108 7.23 -6.16 38.95
CA LEU A 108 6.40 -5.40 39.89
C LEU A 108 6.47 -6.08 41.26
N GLY A 109 7.35 -5.57 42.13
CA GLY A 109 7.68 -6.18 43.41
C GLY A 109 8.30 -7.57 43.25
N ASN A 110 7.61 -8.59 43.80
CA ASN A 110 8.03 -9.99 43.74
C ASN A 110 7.45 -10.76 42.55
N THR A 111 6.71 -10.09 41.66
CA THR A 111 6.03 -10.72 40.53
C THR A 111 6.50 -10.15 39.20
N PHE A 112 6.50 -10.96 38.14
CA PHE A 112 6.70 -10.52 36.77
C PHE A 112 5.36 -10.36 36.05
N ILE A 113 5.20 -9.26 35.31
CA ILE A 113 4.03 -8.97 34.50
C ILE A 113 4.41 -8.90 33.02
N CYS A 114 3.48 -9.33 32.15
CA CYS A 114 3.66 -9.24 30.71
C CYS A 114 3.55 -7.77 30.25
N PRO A 115 4.51 -7.26 29.45
CA PRO A 115 4.51 -5.86 29.02
C PRO A 115 3.31 -5.51 28.10
N ALA A 116 2.78 -6.50 27.36
CA ALA A 116 1.69 -6.26 26.41
C ALA A 116 0.28 -6.28 27.04
N CYS A 117 0.03 -7.14 28.03
CA CYS A 117 -1.31 -7.31 28.60
C CYS A 117 -1.40 -7.01 30.10
N ASN A 118 -0.28 -6.64 30.74
CA ASN A 118 -0.17 -6.33 32.17
C ASN A 118 -0.67 -7.42 33.12
N ARG A 119 -0.87 -8.65 32.63
CA ARG A 119 -1.22 -9.81 33.45
C ARG A 119 0.03 -10.44 34.04
N GLN A 120 -0.12 -10.98 35.24
CA GLN A 120 0.93 -11.73 35.92
C GLN A 120 1.35 -12.95 35.11
N ILE A 121 2.67 -13.11 34.98
CA ILE A 121 3.29 -14.29 34.37
C ILE A 121 3.28 -15.42 35.40
N ARG A 122 2.54 -16.49 35.10
CA ARG A 122 2.36 -17.64 36.01
C ARG A 122 3.58 -18.56 36.06
N GLN A 123 4.32 -18.67 34.96
CA GLN A 123 5.50 -19.52 34.85
C GLN A 123 6.72 -18.64 34.59
N LEU A 124 7.63 -18.59 35.56
CA LEU A 124 8.92 -17.93 35.37
C LEU A 124 9.66 -18.58 34.18
N TYR A 125 10.34 -17.77 33.38
CA TYR A 125 11.10 -18.22 32.20
C TYR A 125 10.28 -18.80 31.04
N ALA A 126 8.96 -18.64 31.02
CA ALA A 126 8.13 -19.04 29.88
C ALA A 126 8.44 -18.19 28.64
N ALA A 127 8.66 -18.82 27.48
CA ALA A 127 8.98 -18.13 26.23
C ALA A 127 7.82 -17.23 25.71
N HIS A 128 6.58 -17.55 26.08
CA HIS A 128 5.40 -16.78 25.68
C HIS A 128 4.48 -16.52 26.87
N CYS A 129 3.78 -15.39 26.85
CA CYS A 129 2.75 -15.09 27.81
C CYS A 129 1.53 -16.01 27.58
N TRP A 130 1.16 -16.79 28.59
CA TRP A 130 0.00 -17.69 28.52
C TRP A 130 -1.33 -16.97 28.25
N SER A 131 -1.43 -15.68 28.60
CA SER A 131 -2.68 -14.95 28.44
C SER A 131 -2.87 -14.27 27.08
N CYS A 132 -1.81 -13.76 26.46
CA CYS A 132 -1.92 -12.99 25.21
C CYS A 132 -1.03 -13.50 24.09
N GLY A 133 -0.15 -14.48 24.36
CA GLY A 133 0.79 -15.06 23.42
C GLY A 133 2.03 -14.19 23.14
N LYS A 134 2.21 -13.04 23.80
CA LYS A 134 3.39 -12.19 23.61
C LYS A 134 4.68 -12.96 23.90
N ARG A 135 5.65 -12.91 22.99
CA ARG A 135 6.97 -13.52 23.21
C ARG A 135 7.75 -12.75 24.28
N LEU A 136 8.26 -13.48 25.27
CA LEU A 136 8.95 -12.94 26.44
C LEU A 136 10.44 -13.23 26.33
N GLY A 137 11.25 -12.18 26.36
CA GLY A 137 12.71 -12.28 26.39
C GLY A 137 13.23 -12.23 27.83
N TRP A 138 13.81 -13.33 28.31
CA TRP A 138 14.31 -13.39 29.69
C TRP A 138 15.76 -12.93 29.85
N GLY A 139 16.44 -12.56 28.75
CA GLY A 139 17.79 -11.99 28.77
C GLY A 139 18.79 -12.88 29.52
N ARG A 140 18.94 -14.13 29.07
CA ARG A 140 20.04 -14.98 29.52
C ARG A 140 21.39 -14.36 29.17
#